data_AF-A0A131ZVX0-F1
#
_entry.id   AF-A0A131ZVX0-F1
#
_cell.length_a   1.000
_cell.length_b   1.000
_cell.length_c   1.000
_cell.angle_alpha   90.00
_cell.angle_beta   90.00
_cell.angle_gamma   90.00
#
_symmetry.space_group_name_H-M   'P 1'
#
loop_
_entity.id
_entity.type
_entity.pdbx_description
1 polymer ?
#
loop_
_entity_poly.entity_id
_entity_poly.type
_entity_poly.pdbx_seq_one_letter_code
_entity_poly.pdbx_strand_id
1 'polypeptide(L)'
;MTLINLQEPGEHSNCGPPLEESSGFSYEPKIFMDNDIYFYNFKWKDFCDISLNSLIDIVKVISFGIEQGKVAIHCHAGLGRTGTLIAAYLIYRYRCEPRKAINFVRSKR
;
A
#
# COMPACT_ATOMS: atom_id res chain seq x y z
N MET A 1 1.80 4.09 -14.27
CA MET A 1 1.53 4.40 -12.84
C MET A 1 1.60 3.08 -12.07
N THR A 2 1.87 3.10 -10.77
CA THR A 2 1.92 1.88 -9.93
C THR A 2 0.88 1.93 -8.82
N LEU A 3 0.13 0.84 -8.63
CA LEU A 3 -0.82 0.63 -7.54
C LEU A 3 -0.31 -0.46 -6.60
N ILE A 4 -0.21 -0.14 -5.31
CA ILE A 4 0.19 -1.07 -4.25
C ILE A 4 -1.01 -1.36 -3.36
N ASN A 5 -1.44 -2.62 -3.35
CA ASN A 5 -2.49 -3.13 -2.50
C ASN A 5 -1.90 -3.88 -1.30
N LEU A 6 -2.24 -3.43 -0.08
CA LEU A 6 -1.78 -4.03 1.17
C LEU A 6 -2.76 -5.05 1.77
N GLN A 7 -3.91 -5.28 1.14
CA GLN A 7 -4.94 -6.19 1.63
C GLN A 7 -4.59 -7.65 1.36
N GLU A 8 -5.17 -8.54 2.16
CA GLU A 8 -5.24 -9.97 1.85
C GLU A 8 -6.51 -10.30 1.04
N PRO A 9 -6.47 -11.24 0.09
CA PRO A 9 -7.70 -11.71 -0.58
C PRO A 9 -8.73 -12.23 0.44
N GLY A 10 -9.98 -11.82 0.30
CA GLY A 10 -11.06 -12.15 1.24
C GLY A 10 -11.07 -11.26 2.50
N GLU A 11 -10.10 -10.36 2.67
CA GLU A 11 -10.08 -9.41 3.78
C GLU A 11 -11.31 -8.51 3.72
N HIS A 12 -11.98 -8.32 4.86
CA HIS A 12 -13.15 -7.44 4.98
C HIS A 12 -14.31 -7.81 4.04
N SER A 13 -14.55 -9.10 3.79
CA SER A 13 -15.62 -9.60 2.91
C SER A 13 -17.04 -9.18 3.29
N ASN A 14 -17.25 -8.75 4.54
CA ASN A 14 -18.54 -8.26 5.05
C ASN A 14 -18.57 -6.73 5.21
N CYS A 15 -17.55 -6.01 4.74
CA CYS A 15 -17.42 -4.57 4.89
C CYS A 15 -17.38 -3.89 3.51
N GLY A 16 -18.48 -3.24 3.13
CA GLY A 16 -18.59 -2.53 1.86
C GLY A 16 -19.18 -3.38 0.72
N PRO A 17 -18.90 -3.05 -0.54
CA PRO A 17 -19.36 -3.82 -1.69
C PRO A 17 -18.84 -5.27 -1.66
N PRO A 18 -19.55 -6.22 -2.29
CA PRO A 18 -19.08 -7.59 -2.43
C PRO A 18 -17.68 -7.66 -3.03
N LEU A 19 -16.91 -8.65 -2.62
CA LEU A 19 -15.59 -8.93 -3.21
C LEU A 19 -15.79 -9.67 -4.54
N GLU A 20 -14.94 -9.34 -5.51
CA GLU A 20 -14.83 -10.09 -6.75
C GLU A 20 -14.34 -11.51 -6.47
N GLU A 21 -15.05 -12.50 -6.99
CA GLU A 21 -14.77 -13.92 -6.71
C GLU A 21 -13.38 -14.35 -7.17
N SER A 22 -12.90 -13.81 -8.30
CA SER A 22 -11.62 -14.19 -8.89
C SER A 22 -10.41 -13.66 -8.10
N SER A 23 -10.54 -12.45 -7.53
CA SER A 23 -9.41 -11.74 -6.92
C SER A 23 -9.46 -11.74 -5.39
N GLY A 24 -10.65 -11.86 -4.80
CA GLY A 24 -10.87 -11.66 -3.37
C GLY A 24 -10.71 -10.20 -2.93
N PHE A 25 -10.76 -9.23 -3.83
CA PHE A 25 -10.74 -7.80 -3.54
C PHE A 25 -12.01 -7.13 -4.05
N SER A 26 -12.25 -5.86 -3.70
CA SER A 26 -13.40 -5.09 -4.22
C SER A 26 -13.27 -4.66 -5.69
N TYR A 27 -12.26 -5.19 -6.39
CA TYR A 27 -11.98 -4.94 -7.80
C TYR A 27 -11.15 -6.11 -8.36
N GLU A 28 -11.13 -6.23 -9.69
CA GLU A 28 -10.22 -7.14 -10.37
C GLU A 28 -8.90 -6.41 -10.72
N PRO A 29 -7.73 -6.83 -10.20
CA PRO A 29 -6.45 -6.18 -10.48
C PRO A 29 -6.09 -6.10 -11.96
N LYS A 30 -6.63 -7.03 -12.77
CA LYS A 30 -6.44 -7.08 -14.22
C LYS A 30 -6.85 -5.78 -14.90
N ILE A 31 -7.91 -5.12 -14.43
CA ILE A 31 -8.40 -3.85 -14.98
C ILE A 31 -7.29 -2.78 -14.95
N PHE A 32 -6.47 -2.74 -13.90
CA PHE A 32 -5.36 -1.80 -13.81
C PHE A 32 -4.25 -2.15 -14.80
N MET A 33 -3.89 -3.44 -14.88
CA MET A 33 -2.83 -3.91 -15.78
C MET A 33 -3.18 -3.70 -17.26
N ASP A 34 -4.45 -3.93 -17.62
CA ASP A 34 -4.99 -3.67 -18.97
C ASP A 34 -4.96 -2.18 -19.35
N ASN A 35 -4.81 -1.28 -18.37
CA ASN A 35 -4.73 0.17 -18.54
C ASN A 35 -3.33 0.73 -18.21
N ASP A 36 -2.28 -0.08 -18.38
CA ASP A 36 -0.87 0.30 -18.15
C ASP A 36 -0.57 0.81 -16.71
N ILE A 37 -1.31 0.27 -15.73
CA ILE A 37 -1.06 0.49 -14.30
C ILE A 37 -0.48 -0.81 -13.71
N TYR A 38 0.78 -0.73 -13.29
CA TYR A 38 1.46 -1.83 -12.61
C TYR A 38 0.80 -2.09 -11.26
N PHE A 39 0.44 -3.34 -10.99
CA PHE A 39 -0.20 -3.74 -9.74
C PHE A 39 0.72 -4.63 -8.91
N TYR A 40 0.91 -4.28 -7.64
CA TYR A 40 1.62 -5.11 -6.66
C TYR A 40 0.73 -5.38 -5.45
N ASN A 41 0.53 -6.65 -5.12
CA ASN A 41 -0.14 -7.04 -3.88
C ASN A 41 0.90 -7.51 -2.84
N PHE A 42 1.09 -6.70 -1.81
CA PHE A 42 1.91 -7.03 -0.66
C PHE A 42 1.02 -7.25 0.56
N LYS A 43 0.72 -8.52 0.84
CA LYS A 43 -0.14 -8.90 1.95
C LYS A 43 0.38 -8.35 3.27
N TRP A 44 -0.41 -7.51 3.91
CA TRP A 44 -0.16 -7.02 5.25
C TRP A 44 -1.45 -7.18 6.06
N LYS A 45 -1.50 -8.25 6.86
CA LYS A 45 -2.66 -8.59 7.70
C LYS A 45 -3.11 -7.39 8.54
N ASP A 46 -4.41 -7.13 8.55
CA ASP A 46 -4.96 -5.99 9.28
C ASP A 46 -4.70 -6.10 10.78
N PHE A 47 -4.44 -4.95 11.41
CA PHE A 47 -4.08 -4.83 12.83
C PHE A 47 -2.84 -5.64 13.28
N CYS A 48 -2.03 -6.12 12.34
CA CYS A 48 -0.81 -6.87 12.63
C CYS A 48 0.42 -6.09 12.15
N ASP A 49 1.57 -6.41 12.75
CA ASP A 49 2.85 -5.92 12.28
C ASP A 49 3.33 -6.70 11.05
N ILE A 50 4.30 -6.12 10.34
CA ILE A 50 4.99 -6.74 9.21
C ILE A 50 6.48 -6.88 9.55
N SER A 51 7.14 -7.91 9.02
CA SER A 51 8.59 -8.06 9.22
C SER A 51 9.37 -6.89 8.61
N LEU A 52 10.50 -6.53 9.23
CA LEU A 52 11.35 -5.45 8.71
C LEU A 52 11.83 -5.74 7.28
N ASN A 53 12.17 -6.98 6.96
CA ASN A 53 12.59 -7.37 5.62
C ASN A 53 11.48 -7.13 4.59
N SER A 54 10.27 -7.60 4.88
CA SER A 54 9.11 -7.38 4.01
C SER A 54 8.80 -5.88 3.86
N LEU A 55 8.89 -5.10 4.94
CA LEU A 55 8.69 -3.65 4.87
C LEU A 55 9.73 -2.99 3.95
N ILE A 56 11.00 -3.36 4.08
CA ILE A 56 12.10 -2.84 3.25
C ILE A 56 11.87 -3.20 1.78
N ASP A 57 11.45 -4.43 1.48
CA ASP A 57 11.19 -4.87 0.11
C ASP A 57 10.07 -4.04 -0.54
N ILE A 58 8.98 -3.78 0.18
CA ILE A 58 7.89 -2.93 -0.31
C ILE A 58 8.38 -1.50 -0.53
N VAL A 59 9.16 -0.95 0.41
CA VAL A 59 9.72 0.41 0.30
C VAL A 59 10.67 0.56 -0.89
N LYS A 60 11.46 -0.47 -1.22
CA LYS A 60 12.29 -0.47 -2.44
C LYS A 60 11.44 -0.42 -3.70
N VAL A 61 10.36 -1.20 -3.76
CA VAL A 61 9.41 -1.17 -4.89
C VAL A 61 8.73 0.20 -5.01
N ILE A 62 8.35 0.83 -3.90
CA ILE A 62 7.83 2.21 -3.90
C ILE A 62 8.87 3.18 -4.44
N SER A 63 10.12 3.10 -3.98
CA SER A 63 11.19 4.00 -4.41
C SER A 63 11.39 3.92 -5.92
N PHE A 64 11.46 2.71 -6.47
CA PHE A 64 11.55 2.50 -7.92
C PHE A 64 10.29 3.00 -8.65
N GLY A 65 9.10 2.68 -8.15
CA GLY A 65 7.83 3.11 -8.75
C GLY A 65 7.68 4.64 -8.83
N ILE A 66 8.22 5.37 -7.85
CA ILE A 66 8.25 6.84 -7.86
C ILE A 66 9.22 7.37 -8.91
N GLU A 67 10.35 6.70 -9.12
CA GLU A 67 11.31 7.07 -10.17
C GLU A 67 10.74 6.83 -11.58
N GLN A 68 9.83 5.86 -11.73
CA GLN A 68 9.13 5.58 -12.99
C GLN A 68 7.84 6.39 -13.19
N GLY A 69 7.33 7.07 -12.14
CA GLY A 69 6.11 7.87 -12.23
C GLY A 69 5.36 8.01 -10.91
N LYS A 70 4.03 7.88 -10.97
CA LYS A 70 3.14 8.03 -9.80
C LYS A 70 2.88 6.67 -9.14
N VAL A 71 2.85 6.66 -7.80
CA VAL A 71 2.50 5.49 -6.98
C VAL A 71 1.26 5.80 -6.14
N ALA A 72 0.26 4.93 -6.20
CA ALA A 72 -0.87 4.90 -5.28
C ALA A 72 -0.72 3.69 -4.33
N ILE A 73 -1.04 3.88 -3.06
CA ILE A 73 -0.94 2.85 -2.02
C ILE A 73 -2.27 2.83 -1.26
N HIS A 74 -2.84 1.65 -1.05
CA HIS A 74 -4.03 1.51 -0.22
C HIS A 74 -4.02 0.22 0.61
N CYS A 75 -4.78 0.25 1.70
CA CYS A 75 -5.28 -0.94 2.40
C CYS A 75 -6.81 -0.94 2.28
N HIS A 76 -7.55 -1.39 3.30
CA HIS A 76 -9.00 -1.26 3.28
C HIS A 76 -9.46 0.21 3.48
N ALA A 77 -9.26 0.77 4.67
CA ALA A 77 -9.67 2.15 4.99
C ALA A 77 -8.65 3.22 4.58
N GLY A 78 -7.48 2.82 4.08
CA GLY A 78 -6.38 3.72 3.78
C GLY A 78 -5.74 4.38 5.01
N LEU A 79 -6.07 3.99 6.25
CA LEU A 79 -5.63 4.68 7.47
C LEU A 79 -4.34 4.11 8.06
N GLY A 80 -4.37 2.90 8.62
CA GLY A 80 -3.24 2.30 9.36
C GLY A 80 -2.06 1.91 8.48
N ARG A 81 -2.14 0.73 7.84
CA ARG A 81 -1.08 0.12 7.02
C ARG A 81 -0.54 1.08 5.95
N THR A 82 -1.44 1.76 5.23
CA THR A 82 -1.05 2.75 4.22
C THR A 82 -0.23 3.90 4.82
N GLY A 83 -0.67 4.47 5.94
CA GLY A 83 0.04 5.58 6.58
C GLY A 83 1.40 5.16 7.11
N THR A 84 1.48 3.98 7.72
CA THR A 84 2.73 3.39 8.21
C THR A 84 3.72 3.16 7.08
N LEU A 85 3.27 2.62 5.94
CA LEU A 85 4.13 2.37 4.79
C LEU A 85 4.64 3.67 4.15
N ILE A 86 3.79 4.69 4.02
CA ILE A 86 4.21 6.00 3.51
C ILE A 86 5.24 6.63 4.46
N ALA A 87 5.02 6.57 5.78
CA ALA A 87 6.00 7.06 6.75
C ALA A 87 7.34 6.30 6.66
N ALA A 88 7.31 4.97 6.50
CA ALA A 88 8.51 4.16 6.31
C ALA A 88 9.28 4.56 5.04
N TYR A 89 8.57 4.80 3.93
CA TYR A 89 9.16 5.31 2.70
C TYR A 89 9.83 6.68 2.90
N LEU A 90 9.17 7.62 3.60
CA LEU A 90 9.75 8.94 3.86
C LEU A 90 11.03 8.87 4.69
N ILE A 91 11.06 8.01 5.71
CA ILE A 91 12.27 7.76 6.52
C ILE A 91 13.37 7.17 5.64
N TYR A 92 13.04 6.18 4.79
CA TYR A 92 14.00 5.55 3.89
C TYR A 92 14.59 6.55 2.89
N ARG A 93 13.76 7.36 2.23
CA ARG A 93 14.17 8.27 1.16
C ARG A 93 14.87 9.52 1.69
N TYR A 94 14.33 10.15 2.74
CA TYR A 94 14.79 11.45 3.21
C TYR A 94 15.63 11.39 4.49
N ARG A 95 15.81 10.20 5.08
CA ARG A 95 16.57 10.00 6.33
C ARG A 95 16.08 10.89 7.47
N CYS A 96 14.79 11.21 7.48
CA CYS A 96 14.18 12.06 8.49
C CYS A 96 13.83 11.25 9.76
N GLU A 97 13.65 11.97 10.87
CA GLU A 97 13.21 11.35 12.12
C GLU A 97 11.82 10.71 11.97
N PRO A 98 11.59 9.51 12.54
CA PRO A 98 10.29 8.82 12.42
C PRO A 98 9.10 9.67 12.86
N ARG A 99 9.24 10.46 13.93
CA ARG A 99 8.18 11.36 14.41
C ARG A 99 7.81 12.42 13.37
N LYS A 100 8.80 12.97 12.65
CA LYS A 100 8.56 13.95 11.58
C LYS A 100 7.82 13.31 10.41
N ALA A 101 8.20 12.11 10.00
CA ALA A 101 7.51 11.36 8.94
C ALA A 101 6.05 11.07 9.30
N ILE A 102 5.78 10.55 10.50
CA ILE A 102 4.43 10.24 10.97
C ILE A 102 3.56 11.51 11.02
N ASN A 103 4.09 12.60 11.59
CA ASN A 103 3.37 13.87 11.68
C ASN A 103 3.07 14.43 10.29
N PHE A 104 4.03 14.35 9.37
CA PHE A 104 3.81 14.78 7.99
C PHE A 104 2.68 14.00 7.32
N VAL A 105 2.68 12.66 7.41
CA VAL A 105 1.62 11.82 6.83
C VAL A 105 0.25 12.14 7.44
N ARG A 106 0.18 12.33 8.76
CA ARG A 106 -1.07 12.72 9.44
C ARG A 106 -1.57 14.10 9.05
N SER A 107 -0.68 15.05 8.78
CA SER A 107 -1.06 16.43 8.38
C SER A 107 -1.62 16.55 6.97
N LYS A 108 -1.47 15.51 6.14
CA LYS A 108 -1.88 15.48 4.73
C LYS A 108 -3.10 14.59 4.49
N ARG A 109 -3.83 14.26 5.55
CA ARG A 109 -4.99 13.38 5.54
C ARG A 109 -6.19 14.07 6.17
#